data_AF-A0A0F9YMH9-F1
#
_entry.id   AF-A0A0F9YMH9-F1
#
_cell.length_a   1.000
_cell.length_b   1.000
_cell.length_c   1.000
_cell.angle_alpha   90.00
_cell.angle_beta   90.00
_cell.angle_gamma   90.00
#
_symmetry.space_group_name_H-M   'P 1'
#
loop_
_entity.id
_entity.type
_entity.pdbx_description
1 polymer ?
#
loop_
_entity_poly.entity_id
_entity_poly.type
_entity_poly.pdbx_seq_one_letter_code
_entity_poly.pdbx_strand_id
1 'polypeptide(L)' 'MKTVGVFFGSRSPEHDVSILTGQLIISGLKKCGYNVIPVYIDKKGKWYSDARLSSMKFFTQNPTDLD' A
#
# COMPACT_ATOMS: atom_id res chain seq x y z
N MET A 1 3.46 0.23 21.90
CA MET A 1 2.85 0.68 20.63
C MET A 1 2.84 -0.51 19.68
N LYS A 2 1.71 -0.86 19.06
CA LYS A 2 1.61 -2.05 18.17
C LYS A 2 1.95 -1.66 16.74
N THR A 3 2.65 -2.54 16.04
CA THR A 3 2.96 -2.40 14.61
C THR A 3 1.94 -3.20 13.80
N VAL A 4 1.38 -2.60 12.74
CA VAL A 4 0.40 -3.24 11.85
C VAL A 4 0.95 -3.25 10.43
N GLY A 5 1.08 -4.43 9.83
CA GLY A 5 1.38 -4.59 8.41
C GLY A 5 0.10 -4.52 7.58
N VAL A 6 0.08 -3.69 6.53
CA VAL A 6 -1.06 -3.61 5.60
C VAL A 6 -0.59 -4.09 4.24
N PHE A 7 -1.15 -5.21 3.77
CA PHE A 7 -0.85 -5.82 2.47
C PHE A 7 -1.90 -5.38 1.45
N PHE A 8 -1.47 -4.92 0.28
CA PHE A 8 -2.37 -4.41 -0.76
C PHE A 8 -1.74 -4.49 -2.16
N GLY A 9 -2.57 -4.32 -3.20
CA GLY A 9 -2.21 -4.55 -4.60
C GLY A 9 -2.56 -5.98 -5.03
N SER A 10 -1.55 -6.76 -5.42
CA SER A 10 -1.58 -8.17 -5.89
C SER A 10 -1.74 -8.37 -7.41
N ARG A 11 -1.55 -9.62 -7.85
CA ARG A 11 -1.72 -10.08 -9.23
C ARG A 11 -3.20 -10.35 -9.54
N SER A 12 -4.06 -9.34 -9.40
CA SER A 12 -5.52 -9.44 -9.53
C SER A 12 -6.07 -8.31 -10.41
N PRO A 13 -7.21 -8.51 -11.12
CA PRO A 13 -7.95 -7.41 -11.75
C PRO A 13 -8.36 -6.31 -10.75
N GLU A 14 -8.47 -6.63 -9.46
CA GLU A 14 -8.80 -5.69 -8.39
C GLU A 14 -7.58 -4.94 -7.84
N HIS A 15 -6.42 -5.04 -8.50
CA HIS A 15 -5.16 -4.45 -8.04
C HIS A 15 -5.29 -2.97 -7.64
N ASP A 16 -5.85 -2.13 -8.52
CA ASP A 16 -5.98 -0.69 -8.29
C ASP A 16 -6.99 -0.38 -7.17
N VAL A 17 -8.04 -1.20 -7.05
CA VAL A 17 -9.04 -1.11 -5.96
C VAL A 17 -8.41 -1.49 -4.61
N SER A 18 -7.54 -2.51 -4.60
CA SER A 18 -6.77 -2.92 -3.43
C SER A 18 -5.82 -1.82 -2.95
N ILE A 19 -5.14 -1.12 -3.87
CA ILE A 19 -4.32 0.06 -3.55
C ILE A 19 -5.18 1.13 -2.87
N LEU A 20 -6.32 1.49 -3.47
CA LEU A 20 -7.22 2.51 -2.95
C LEU A 20 -7.68 2.19 -1.52
N THR A 21 -8.13 0.96 -1.32
CA THR A 21 -8.57 0.44 -0.01
C THR A 21 -7.42 0.42 1.01
N GLY A 22 -6.25 -0.07 0.60
CA GLY A 22 -5.05 -0.14 1.44
C GLY A 22 -4.62 1.24 1.94
N GLN A 23 -4.63 2.27 1.08
CA GLN A 23 -4.29 3.63 1.48
C GLN A 23 -5.26 4.22 2.50
N LEU A 24 -6.57 3.97 2.35
CA LEU A 24 -7.58 4.42 3.32
C LEU A 24 -7.36 3.76 4.69
N ILE A 25 -7.08 2.46 4.71
CA ILE A 25 -6.78 1.70 5.93
C ILE A 25 -5.50 2.21 6.59
N ILE A 26 -4.42 2.39 5.83
CA ILE A 26 -3.13 2.91 6.34
C ILE A 26 -3.34 4.29 6.99
N SER A 27 -4.07 5.18 6.31
CA SER A 27 -4.38 6.52 6.82
C SER A 27 -5.18 6.47 8.12
N GLY A 28 -6.21 5.63 8.19
CA GLY A 28 -7.02 5.43 9.40
C GLY A 28 -6.20 4.90 10.57
N LEU A 29 -5.41 3.85 10.34
CA LEU A 29 -4.56 3.25 11.37
C LEU A 29 -3.50 4.23 11.90
N LYS A 30 -2.88 5.03 11.03
CA LYS A 30 -1.94 6.09 11.46
C LYS A 30 -2.63 7.12 12.33
N LYS A 31 -3.85 7.56 11.99
CA LYS A 31 -4.65 8.48 12.81
C LYS A 31 -5.02 7.89 14.18
N CYS A 32 -5.17 6.57 14.27
CA CYS A 32 -5.36 5.85 15.54
C CYS A 32 -4.08 5.64 16.35
N GLY A 33 -2.92 6.16 15.90
CA GLY A 33 -1.65 6.06 16.62
C GLY A 33 -0.91 4.72 16.44
N TYR A 34 -1.24 3.93 15.42
CA TYR A 34 -0.49 2.72 15.10
C TYR A 34 0.77 3.03 14.26
N ASN A 35 1.82 2.25 14.47
CA ASN A 35 2.94 2.19 13.54
C ASN A 35 2.55 1.28 12.36
N VAL A 36 2.39 1.83 11.16
CA VAL A 36 1.86 1.09 10.01
C VAL A 36 2.96 0.85 8.98
N ILE A 37 3.16 -0.42 8.62
CA ILE A 37 4.10 -0.84 7.58
C ILE A 37 3.31 -1.19 6.31
N PRO A 38 3.42 -0.41 5.23
CA PRO A 38 2.78 -0.73 3.95
C PRO A 38 3.57 -1.83 3.24
N VAL A 39 2.87 -2.87 2.76
CA VAL A 39 3.44 -3.94 1.94
C VAL A 39 2.65 -3.99 0.64
N TYR A 40 3.27 -3.50 -0.43
CA TYR A 40 2.68 -3.44 -1.76
C TYR A 40 3.12 -4.66 -2.59
N ILE A 41 2.19 -5.25 -3.32
CA ILE A 41 2.46 -6.32 -4.29
C ILE A 41 2.07 -5.82 -5.68
N ASP A 42 3.00 -5.73 -6.63
CA ASP A 42 2.72 -5.27 -7.99
C ASP A 42 1.96 -6.31 -8.83
N LYS A 43 1.59 -5.95 -10.08
CA LYS A 43 0.85 -6.86 -10.98
C LYS A 43 1.72 -8.03 -11.48
N LYS A 44 3.04 -7.96 -11.30
CA LYS A 44 3.99 -9.06 -11.57
C LYS A 44 4.22 -9.93 -10.34
N GLY A 45 3.72 -9.54 -9.18
CA GLY A 45 3.87 -10.25 -7.91
C GLY A 45 5.15 -9.94 -7.16
N LYS A 46 5.86 -8.86 -7.52
CA LYS A 46 7.01 -8.38 -6.74
C LYS A 46 6.49 -7.62 -5.53
N TRP A 47 7.24 -7.75 -4.43
CA TRP A 47 6.86 -7.21 -3.12
C TRP A 47 7.74 -6.02 -2.79
N TYR A 48 7.11 -4.95 -2.31
CA TYR A 48 7.78 -3.71 -1.95
C TYR A 48 7.27 -3.25 -0.58
N SER A 49 8.18 -2.76 0.26
CA SER A 49 7.84 -2.17 1.56
C SER A 49 8.71 -0.96 1.79
N ASP A 50 8.11 0.22 1.73
CA ASP A 50 8.77 1.51 1.86
C ASP A 50 7.77 2.54 2.40
N ALA A 51 8.22 3.47 3.23
CA ALA A 51 7.36 4.50 3.82
C ALA A 51 6.60 5.32 2.76
N ARG A 52 7.18 5.52 1.57
CA ARG A 52 6.56 6.22 0.42
C ARG A 52 5.28 5.55 -0.06
N LEU A 53 5.17 4.23 0.11
CA LEU A 53 3.98 3.45 -0.25
C LEU A 53 2.78 3.70 0.69
N SER A 54 2.95 4.48 1.75
CA SER A 54 1.83 4.97 2.57
C SER A 54 1.16 6.23 2.02
N SER A 55 1.57 6.70 0.83
CA SER A 55 1.06 7.91 0.21
C SER A 55 0.37 7.60 -1.10
N MET A 56 -0.90 7.99 -1.22
CA MET A 56 -1.64 7.89 -2.48
C MET A 56 -0.93 8.60 -3.64
N LYS A 57 -0.20 9.69 -3.36
CA LYS A 57 0.55 10.43 -4.37
C LYS A 57 1.54 9.56 -5.13
N PHE A 58 2.14 8.57 -4.45
CA PHE A 58 3.08 7.64 -5.07
C PHE A 58 2.41 6.88 -6.22
N PHE A 59 1.20 6.34 -5.99
CA PHE A 59 0.46 5.54 -6.97
C PHE A 59 -0.21 6.35 -8.08
N THR A 60 -0.36 7.67 -7.90
CA THR A 60 -0.85 8.57 -8.96
C THR A 60 0.26 9.15 -9.83
N GLN A 61 1.50 9.19 -9.33
CA GLN A 61 2.64 9.82 -10.03
C GLN A 61 3.61 8.83 -10.66
N ASN A 62 3.52 7.56 -10.28
CA ASN A 62 4.38 6.49 -10.78
C ASN A 62 3.50 5.40 -11.41
N PRO A 63 4.01 4.67 -12.42
CA PRO A 63 3.40 3.43 -12.85
C PRO A 63 3.24 2.47 -11.66
N THR A 64 2.13 1.72 -11.61
CA THR A 64 1.93 0.70 -10.57
C THR A 64 2.86 -0.51 -10.77
N ASP A 65 3.37 -0.72 -11.98
CA ASP A 65 4.44 -1.67 -12.28
C ASP A 65 5.80 -0.97 -12.09
N LEU A 66 6.43 -1.17 -10.93
CA LEU A 66 7.63 -0.44 -10.47
C LEU A 66 8.95 -0.94 -11.09
N ASP A 67 8.89 -1.51 -12.29
CA ASP A 67 10.05 -2.03 -13.04
C ASP A 67 10.59 -1.05 -14.09
#